data_AF-A0AAP2CRA0-F1
#
_entry.id   AF-A0AAP2CRA0-F1
#
_cell.length_a   1.000
_cell.length_b   1.000
_cell.length_c   1.000
_cell.angle_alpha   90.00
_cell.angle_beta   90.00
_cell.angle_gamma   90.00
#
_symmetry.space_group_name_H-M   'P 1'
#
loop_
_entity.id
_entity.type
_entity.pdbx_description
1 polymer ?
#
loop_
_entity_poly.entity_id
_entity_poly.type
_entity_poly.pdbx_seq_one_letter_code
_entity_poly.pdbx_strand_id
1 'polypeptide(L)'
;MPLLGKPRIAVVGAFRSGTNYVQYLLEQNYRCRVTPDAHGWKHLPVPVRRRAANRWIDGRVPLIGVIRSPLGFLTSLYRYRVEIGRNIDAPTEWEAFLFSRFAIHHRHPQRTACLSFANPLEYWNSLYINLLTLPQPAFRSRIVVYDAITADPQAEIEKLADWAGLRRCSADFHLPGGHLSRGSGRMRRLLTGCGAAMEATPREKPKPFPLPSFTQEQLAFIKGHAAPELTALLGPHCPELRQ
;
A
#
# COMPACT_ATOMS: atom_id res chain seq x y z
N MET A 1 22.18 1.63 26.44
CA MET A 1 22.14 0.30 25.78
C MET A 1 21.66 0.47 24.35
N PRO A 2 22.38 -0.04 23.34
CA PRO A 2 21.91 0.02 21.96
C PRO A 2 20.62 -0.80 21.85
N LEU A 3 19.60 -0.26 21.19
CA LEU A 3 18.35 -0.97 20.91
C LEU A 3 18.68 -2.24 20.09
N LEU A 4 18.81 -3.39 20.75
CA LEU A 4 18.74 -4.70 20.12
C LEU A 4 17.49 -4.69 19.23
N GLY A 5 17.74 -4.78 17.92
CA GLY A 5 16.94 -4.13 16.89
C GLY A 5 15.49 -4.61 16.86
N LYS A 6 14.54 -3.66 16.84
CA LYS A 6 13.13 -3.97 16.59
C LYS A 6 13.02 -4.86 15.33
N PRO A 7 12.23 -5.95 15.35
CA PRO A 7 11.92 -6.74 14.17
C PRO A 7 11.55 -5.88 12.97
N ARG A 8 12.16 -6.18 11.82
CA ARG A 8 11.88 -5.49 10.56
C ARG A 8 10.70 -6.15 9.87
N ILE A 9 9.82 -5.34 9.29
CA ILE A 9 8.72 -5.80 8.45
C ILE A 9 8.61 -4.89 7.22
N ALA A 10 8.29 -5.45 6.07
CA ALA A 10 8.05 -4.67 4.87
C ALA A 10 6.54 -4.51 4.67
N VAL A 11 6.11 -3.29 4.37
CA VAL A 11 4.72 -2.99 3.99
C VAL A 11 4.74 -2.40 2.59
N VAL A 12 4.13 -3.12 1.65
CA VAL A 12 4.13 -2.81 0.21
C VAL A 12 2.71 -2.78 -0.33
N GLY A 13 2.54 -2.20 -1.50
CA GLY A 13 1.24 -2.06 -2.15
C GLY A 13 1.24 -0.92 -3.14
N ALA A 14 0.20 -0.88 -3.97
CA ALA A 14 0.09 0.12 -5.01
C ALA A 14 0.07 1.52 -4.41
N PHE A 15 0.36 2.54 -5.22
CA PHE A 15 0.05 3.90 -4.81
C PHE A 15 -1.37 3.98 -4.26
N ARG A 16 -1.52 4.64 -3.11
CA ARG A 16 -2.83 4.90 -2.51
C ARG A 16 -3.59 3.67 -1.99
N SER A 17 -2.93 2.52 -1.83
CA SER A 17 -3.55 1.32 -1.25
C SER A 17 -3.67 1.32 0.27
N GLY A 18 -3.11 2.33 0.96
CA GLY A 18 -3.17 2.42 2.43
C GLY A 18 -1.92 1.94 3.16
N THR A 19 -0.82 1.68 2.46
CA THR A 19 0.47 1.26 3.07
C THR A 19 0.95 2.15 4.21
N ASN A 20 0.74 3.47 4.13
CA ASN A 20 1.11 4.38 5.23
C ASN A 20 0.22 4.21 6.48
N TYR A 21 -1.06 3.88 6.30
CA TYR A 21 -1.98 3.62 7.41
C TYR A 21 -1.61 2.34 8.14
N VAL A 22 -1.37 1.26 7.38
CA VAL A 22 -0.89 -0.01 7.95
C VAL A 22 0.47 0.15 8.62
N GLN A 23 1.38 0.92 8.02
CA GLN A 23 2.66 1.25 8.66
C GLN A 23 2.45 1.93 10.01
N TYR A 24 1.58 2.95 10.09
CA TYR A 24 1.27 3.62 11.34
C TYR A 24 0.76 2.65 12.39
N LEU A 25 -0.28 1.87 12.06
CA LEU A 25 -0.90 0.96 13.02
C LEU A 25 0.10 -0.06 13.55
N LEU A 26 0.98 -0.60 12.70
CA LEU A 26 2.03 -1.52 13.13
C LEU A 26 3.07 -0.85 14.03
N GLU A 27 3.63 0.29 13.62
CA GLU A 27 4.73 0.95 14.35
C GLU A 27 4.28 1.59 15.67
N GLN A 28 3.00 1.95 15.80
CA GLN A 28 2.44 2.47 17.06
C GLN A 28 2.04 1.36 18.03
N ASN A 29 1.42 0.29 17.54
CA ASN A 29 0.85 -0.74 18.42
C ASN A 29 1.80 -1.91 18.70
N TYR A 30 2.86 -2.08 17.91
CA TYR A 30 3.76 -3.24 18.01
C TYR A 30 5.23 -2.84 18.01
N ARG A 31 6.04 -3.69 18.65
CA ARG A 31 7.50 -3.59 18.69
C ARG A 31 8.11 -4.01 17.35
N CYS A 32 7.98 -3.17 16.33
CA CYS A 32 8.56 -3.41 15.01
C CYS A 32 9.11 -2.12 14.38
N ARG A 33 9.74 -2.28 13.22
CA ARG A 33 10.10 -1.18 12.30
C ARG A 33 9.66 -1.56 10.90
N VAL A 34 8.87 -0.69 10.27
CA VAL A 34 8.52 -0.85 8.86
C VAL A 34 9.69 -0.38 8.00
N THR A 35 10.18 -1.25 7.13
CA THR A 35 11.24 -0.98 6.16
C THR A 35 10.67 -1.11 4.75
N PRO A 36 10.22 -0.01 4.13
CA PRO A 36 9.50 -0.01 2.84
C PRO A 36 10.37 -0.41 1.65
N ASP A 37 11.68 -0.51 1.84
CA ASP A 37 12.69 -0.76 0.81
C ASP A 37 13.34 -2.16 0.93
N ALA A 38 12.91 -2.99 1.89
CA ALA A 38 13.55 -4.30 2.15
C ALA A 38 13.44 -5.30 0.99
N HIS A 39 12.45 -5.11 0.11
CA HIS A 39 12.19 -5.95 -1.07
C HIS A 39 12.22 -5.12 -2.37
N GLY A 40 12.93 -4.00 -2.37
CA GLY A 40 12.88 -3.00 -3.44
C GLY A 40 11.84 -1.92 -3.18
N TRP A 41 11.45 -1.18 -4.21
CA TRP A 41 10.53 -0.05 -4.03
C TRP A 41 9.11 -0.53 -3.68
N LYS A 42 8.57 -0.12 -2.52
CA LYS A 42 7.25 -0.55 -2.00
C LYS A 42 6.03 -0.45 -2.93
N HIS A 43 6.15 0.30 -4.03
CA HIS A 43 5.08 0.51 -4.99
C HIS A 43 5.25 -0.29 -6.28
N LEU A 44 6.25 -1.18 -6.35
CA LEU A 44 6.54 -2.01 -7.52
C LEU A 44 6.49 -3.51 -7.21
N PRO A 45 6.32 -4.34 -8.24
CA PRO A 45 6.57 -5.78 -8.14
C PRO A 45 7.90 -6.06 -7.45
N VAL A 46 7.89 -7.04 -6.54
CA VAL A 46 9.10 -7.58 -5.94
C VAL A 46 9.93 -8.25 -7.05
N PRO A 47 11.20 -7.87 -7.23
CA PRO A 47 12.00 -8.39 -8.32
C PRO A 47 12.20 -9.91 -8.22
N VAL A 48 11.93 -10.61 -9.31
CA VAL A 48 12.09 -12.06 -9.44
C VAL A 48 13.56 -12.37 -9.76
N ARG A 49 14.48 -12.17 -8.82
CA ARG A 49 15.87 -12.65 -8.97
C ARG A 49 16.29 -13.56 -7.82
N ARG A 50 16.71 -14.77 -8.19
CA ARG A 50 17.45 -15.69 -7.29
C ARG A 50 18.92 -15.31 -7.25
N ARG A 51 19.39 -15.04 -6.03
CA ARG A 51 20.70 -15.35 -5.43
C ARG A 51 21.85 -15.69 -6.41
N ALA A 52 22.30 -14.73 -7.19
CA ALA A 52 23.70 -14.64 -7.60
C ALA A 52 24.37 -13.56 -6.76
N ALA A 53 24.98 -13.98 -5.64
CA ALA A 53 25.91 -13.26 -4.75
C ALA A 53 25.60 -11.85 -4.21
N ASN A 54 24.66 -11.08 -4.74
CA ASN A 54 24.47 -9.66 -4.39
C ASN A 54 23.13 -9.43 -3.67
N ARG A 55 23.25 -8.97 -2.42
CA ARG A 55 22.26 -8.88 -1.33
C ARG A 55 21.15 -7.84 -1.53
N TRP A 56 20.48 -7.79 -2.69
CA TRP A 56 19.47 -6.75 -2.97
C TRP A 56 18.10 -6.98 -2.32
N ILE A 57 17.74 -8.23 -2.00
CA ILE A 57 16.43 -8.59 -1.42
C ILE A 57 16.65 -9.47 -0.19
N ASP A 58 16.11 -9.05 0.95
CA ASP A 58 16.13 -9.84 2.19
C ASP A 58 14.82 -10.61 2.34
N GLY A 59 14.76 -11.80 1.72
CA GLY A 59 13.62 -12.73 1.78
C GLY A 59 13.19 -13.13 3.21
N ARG A 60 14.03 -12.85 4.22
CA ARG A 60 13.76 -13.16 5.64
C ARG A 60 12.90 -12.09 6.30
N VAL A 61 12.86 -10.86 5.76
CA VAL A 61 12.00 -9.79 6.27
C VAL A 61 10.56 -10.09 5.85
N PRO A 62 9.62 -10.30 6.80
CA PRO A 62 8.22 -10.56 6.46
C PRO A 62 7.64 -9.42 5.61
N LEU A 63 6.83 -9.78 4.61
CA LEU A 63 6.27 -8.87 3.63
C LEU A 63 4.74 -8.82 3.73
N ILE A 64 4.19 -7.66 4.07
CA ILE A 64 2.75 -7.41 4.05
C ILE A 64 2.40 -6.63 2.79
N GLY A 65 1.61 -7.25 1.91
CA GLY A 65 0.99 -6.58 0.77
C GLY A 65 -0.36 -5.99 1.17
N VAL A 66 -0.52 -4.68 1.07
CA VAL A 66 -1.79 -3.99 1.33
C VAL A 66 -2.50 -3.79 0.01
N ILE A 67 -3.53 -4.60 -0.25
CA ILE A 67 -4.37 -4.50 -1.43
C ILE A 67 -5.61 -3.67 -1.14
N ARG A 68 -6.05 -2.88 -2.10
CA ARG A 68 -7.33 -2.18 -2.05
C ARG A 68 -8.18 -2.64 -3.23
N SER A 69 -9.50 -2.68 -3.05
CA SER A 69 -10.44 -2.87 -4.16
C SER A 69 -10.06 -1.98 -5.35
N PRO A 70 -10.15 -2.46 -6.60
CA PRO A 70 -9.76 -1.68 -7.78
C PRO A 70 -10.56 -0.38 -7.86
N LEU A 71 -11.86 -0.39 -7.51
CA LEU A 71 -12.68 0.82 -7.43
C LEU A 71 -12.10 1.84 -6.44
N GLY A 72 -11.83 1.39 -5.20
CA GLY A 72 -11.25 2.26 -4.16
C GLY A 72 -9.84 2.73 -4.50
N PHE A 73 -9.05 1.90 -5.17
CA PHE A 73 -7.72 2.23 -5.66
C PHE A 73 -7.77 3.31 -6.75
N LEU A 74 -8.53 3.10 -7.83
CA LEU A 74 -8.66 4.01 -8.96
C LEU A 74 -9.14 5.39 -8.50
N THR A 75 -10.19 5.40 -7.68
CA THR A 75 -10.74 6.61 -7.05
C THR A 75 -9.68 7.38 -6.25
N SER A 76 -8.95 6.68 -5.37
CA SER A 76 -7.95 7.28 -4.50
C SER A 76 -6.69 7.74 -5.27
N LEU A 77 -6.35 7.03 -6.34
CA LEU A 77 -5.24 7.33 -7.24
C LEU A 77 -5.55 8.55 -8.13
N TYR A 78 -6.73 8.61 -8.71
CA TYR A 78 -7.20 9.75 -9.49
C TYR A 78 -7.23 11.02 -8.66
N ARG A 79 -7.84 10.97 -7.45
CA ARG A 79 -7.81 12.11 -6.54
C ARG A 79 -6.38 12.55 -6.23
N TYR A 80 -5.47 11.61 -5.98
CA TYR A 80 -4.07 11.93 -5.76
C TYR A 80 -3.42 12.58 -7.00
N ARG A 81 -3.74 12.10 -8.21
CA ARG A 81 -3.25 12.64 -9.47
C ARG A 81 -3.72 14.08 -9.70
N VAL A 82 -4.99 14.39 -9.40
CA VAL A 82 -5.56 15.73 -9.59
C VAL A 82 -5.06 16.70 -8.51
N GLU A 83 -5.01 16.28 -7.25
CA GLU A 83 -4.64 17.17 -6.14
C GLU A 83 -3.12 17.37 -5.98
N ILE A 84 -2.32 16.35 -6.29
CA ILE A 84 -0.87 16.33 -5.96
C ILE A 84 -0.01 15.95 -7.15
N GLY A 85 -0.29 14.81 -7.79
CA GLY A 85 0.32 14.37 -9.06
C GLY A 85 1.85 14.26 -9.13
N ARG A 86 2.58 14.43 -8.02
CA ARG A 86 4.06 14.63 -8.04
C ARG A 86 4.88 13.52 -8.70
N ASN A 87 4.33 12.33 -8.82
CA ASN A 87 5.05 11.15 -9.27
C ASN A 87 4.20 10.20 -10.11
N ILE A 88 3.18 10.74 -10.78
CA ILE A 88 2.29 10.03 -11.68
C ILE A 88 2.11 10.86 -12.95
N ASP A 89 2.35 10.24 -14.10
CA ASP A 89 1.94 10.78 -15.40
C ASP A 89 0.69 10.03 -15.85
N ALA A 90 -0.42 10.74 -15.90
CA ALA A 90 -1.72 10.26 -16.35
C ALA A 90 -2.61 11.46 -16.70
N PRO A 91 -3.70 11.28 -17.47
CA PRO A 91 -4.71 12.31 -17.66
C PRO A 91 -5.34 12.81 -16.35
N THR A 92 -5.85 14.04 -16.36
CA THR A 92 -6.65 14.63 -15.27
C THR A 92 -8.14 14.48 -15.48
N GLU A 93 -8.58 14.08 -16.67
CA GLU A 93 -9.97 13.73 -16.93
C GLU A 93 -10.22 12.28 -16.53
N TRP A 94 -11.32 12.01 -15.82
CA TRP A 94 -11.60 10.71 -15.22
C TRP A 94 -11.62 9.57 -16.24
N GLU A 95 -12.35 9.75 -17.33
CA GLU A 95 -12.50 8.73 -18.36
C GLU A 95 -11.15 8.41 -19.02
N ALA A 96 -10.42 9.44 -19.44
CA ALA A 96 -9.09 9.28 -20.00
C ALA A 96 -8.12 8.65 -18.98
N PHE A 97 -8.21 9.00 -17.70
CA PHE A 97 -7.37 8.42 -16.64
C PHE A 97 -7.55 6.91 -16.51
N LEU A 98 -8.77 6.40 -16.65
CA LEU A 98 -9.07 4.97 -16.52
C LEU A 98 -8.51 4.15 -17.68
N PHE A 99 -8.58 4.67 -18.90
CA PHE A 99 -8.31 3.89 -20.12
C PHE A 99 -6.96 4.19 -20.77
N SER A 100 -6.31 5.30 -20.40
CA SER A 100 -5.06 5.72 -21.03
C SER A 100 -3.83 5.23 -20.29
N ARG A 101 -2.69 5.31 -20.99
CA ARG A 101 -1.35 5.07 -20.45
C ARG A 101 -1.15 5.75 -19.10
N PHE A 102 -0.64 4.98 -18.16
CA PHE A 102 -0.32 5.40 -16.80
C PHE A 102 1.16 5.17 -16.54
N ALA A 103 1.87 6.16 -16.00
CA ALA A 103 3.25 5.99 -15.59
C ALA A 103 3.52 6.50 -14.18
N ILE A 104 4.41 5.82 -13.47
CA ILE A 104 4.85 6.19 -12.13
C ILE A 104 6.34 6.47 -12.09
N HIS A 105 6.68 7.41 -11.20
CA HIS A 105 8.04 7.86 -10.97
C HIS A 105 8.43 7.68 -9.51
N HIS A 106 9.73 7.54 -9.28
CA HIS A 106 10.27 7.82 -7.96
C HIS A 106 10.23 9.34 -7.71
N ARG A 107 10.56 9.80 -6.49
CA ARG A 107 10.34 11.20 -6.03
C ARG A 107 10.84 12.34 -6.93
N HIS A 108 11.72 12.04 -7.89
CA HIS A 108 12.32 13.01 -8.80
C HIS A 108 12.13 12.56 -10.26
N PRO A 109 10.98 12.83 -10.89
CA PRO A 109 10.64 12.32 -12.23
C PRO A 109 11.69 12.67 -13.30
N GLN A 110 12.32 13.85 -13.19
CA GLN A 110 13.38 14.28 -14.11
C GLN A 110 14.71 13.53 -13.95
N ARG A 111 14.87 12.72 -12.90
CA ARG A 111 16.14 12.07 -12.52
C ARG A 111 16.04 10.56 -12.39
N THR A 112 14.88 9.98 -12.66
CA THR A 112 14.63 8.54 -12.47
C THR A 112 13.87 7.97 -13.66
N ALA A 113 14.17 6.73 -14.02
CA ALA A 113 13.37 6.00 -14.98
C ALA A 113 11.90 5.93 -14.50
N CYS A 114 10.98 6.04 -15.45
CA CYS A 114 9.57 5.81 -15.20
C CYS A 114 9.20 4.36 -15.53
N LEU A 115 8.14 3.87 -14.90
CA LEU A 115 7.50 2.62 -15.30
C LEU A 115 6.14 2.95 -15.88
N SER A 116 5.92 2.50 -17.10
CA SER A 116 4.71 2.77 -17.87
C SER A 116 3.86 1.50 -17.97
N PHE A 117 2.56 1.68 -17.84
CA PHE A 117 1.53 0.66 -17.90
C PHE A 117 0.46 1.10 -18.90
N ALA A 118 -0.26 0.16 -19.48
CA ALA A 118 -1.34 0.47 -20.43
C ALA A 118 -2.43 1.33 -19.78
N ASN A 119 -2.71 1.11 -18.49
CA ASN A 119 -3.63 1.90 -17.68
C ASN A 119 -3.34 1.67 -16.17
N PRO A 120 -3.99 2.41 -15.25
CA PRO A 120 -3.74 2.25 -13.82
C PRO A 120 -4.16 0.88 -13.25
N LEU A 121 -5.14 0.21 -13.87
CA LEU A 121 -5.58 -1.12 -13.46
C LEU A 121 -4.52 -2.19 -13.80
N GLU A 122 -3.84 -2.06 -14.94
CA GLU A 122 -2.72 -2.95 -15.29
C GLU A 122 -1.53 -2.82 -14.32
N TYR A 123 -1.27 -1.60 -13.84
CA TYR A 123 -0.31 -1.39 -12.74
C TYR A 123 -0.73 -2.13 -11.46
N TRP A 124 -2.02 -2.05 -11.11
CA TRP A 124 -2.58 -2.74 -9.96
C TRP A 124 -2.48 -4.27 -10.11
N ASN A 125 -2.93 -4.82 -11.25
CA ASN A 125 -2.83 -6.24 -11.59
C ASN A 125 -1.39 -6.74 -11.48
N SER A 126 -0.46 -6.06 -12.16
CA SER A 126 0.96 -6.44 -12.20
C SER A 126 1.58 -6.56 -10.81
N LEU A 127 1.26 -5.61 -9.93
CA LEU A 127 1.78 -5.61 -8.58
C LEU A 127 1.21 -6.76 -7.74
N TYR A 128 -0.11 -6.91 -7.70
CA TYR A 128 -0.71 -7.86 -6.77
C TYR A 128 -0.64 -9.31 -7.26
N ILE A 129 -0.64 -9.55 -8.58
CA ILE A 129 -0.31 -10.87 -9.13
C ILE A 129 1.12 -11.25 -8.77
N ASN A 130 2.08 -10.32 -8.87
CA ASN A 130 3.44 -10.58 -8.42
C ASN A 130 3.50 -10.95 -6.94
N LEU A 131 2.77 -10.23 -6.07
CA LEU A 131 2.74 -10.52 -4.63
C LEU A 131 2.08 -11.86 -4.29
N LEU A 132 1.01 -12.24 -5.02
CA LEU A 132 0.33 -13.53 -4.85
C LEU A 132 1.19 -14.72 -5.29
N THR A 133 2.01 -14.52 -6.31
CA THR A 133 2.82 -15.58 -6.93
C THR A 133 4.23 -15.69 -6.36
N LEU A 134 4.55 -14.94 -5.29
CA LEU A 134 5.85 -15.05 -4.65
C LEU A 134 6.11 -16.48 -4.12
N PRO A 135 7.29 -17.06 -4.40
CA PRO A 135 7.61 -18.41 -3.96
C PRO A 135 7.77 -18.44 -2.42
N GLN A 136 6.84 -19.11 -1.75
CA GLN A 136 6.78 -19.22 -0.28
C GLN A 136 8.08 -19.69 0.39
N PRO A 137 8.90 -20.60 -0.20
CA PRO A 137 10.18 -20.97 0.40
C PRO A 137 11.21 -19.82 0.45
N ALA A 138 11.04 -18.79 -0.39
CA ALA A 138 11.95 -17.65 -0.46
C ALA A 138 11.38 -16.37 0.16
N PHE A 139 10.05 -16.27 0.27
CA PHE A 139 9.35 -15.10 0.79
C PHE A 139 8.30 -15.51 1.82
N ARG A 140 8.42 -14.94 3.02
CA ARG A 140 7.31 -14.94 3.99
C ARG A 140 6.42 -13.74 3.70
N SER A 141 5.41 -13.91 2.85
CA SER A 141 4.48 -12.84 2.46
C SER A 141 3.03 -13.11 2.89
N ARG A 142 2.28 -12.04 3.12
CA ARG A 142 0.82 -12.09 3.34
C ARG A 142 0.16 -10.86 2.72
N ILE A 143 -0.96 -11.04 2.04
CA ILE A 143 -1.77 -9.94 1.54
C ILE A 143 -2.92 -9.67 2.52
N VAL A 144 -3.24 -8.40 2.72
CA VAL A 144 -4.36 -7.92 3.52
C VAL A 144 -5.17 -6.89 2.74
N VAL A 145 -6.48 -6.97 2.85
CA VAL A 145 -7.41 -6.04 2.20
C VAL A 145 -7.57 -4.78 3.05
N TYR A 146 -7.26 -3.63 2.47
CA TYR A 146 -7.36 -2.33 3.13
C TYR A 146 -8.76 -2.06 3.68
N ASP A 147 -9.79 -2.44 2.93
CA ASP A 147 -11.19 -2.22 3.31
C ASP A 147 -11.56 -3.05 4.57
N ALA A 148 -10.96 -4.23 4.75
CA ALA A 148 -11.07 -5.01 6.00
C ALA A 148 -10.38 -4.31 7.18
N ILE A 149 -9.17 -3.76 6.97
CA ILE A 149 -8.45 -3.00 8.00
C ILE A 149 -9.23 -1.74 8.39
N THR A 150 -9.91 -1.08 7.47
CA THR A 150 -10.72 0.10 7.83
C THR A 150 -12.00 -0.26 8.58
N ALA A 151 -12.54 -1.46 8.37
CA ALA A 151 -13.73 -1.93 9.06
C ALA A 151 -13.41 -2.34 10.51
N ASP A 152 -12.30 -3.07 10.72
CA ASP A 152 -11.82 -3.46 12.05
C ASP A 152 -10.28 -3.37 12.11
N PRO A 153 -9.73 -2.16 12.38
CA PRO A 153 -8.28 -1.96 12.37
C PRO A 153 -7.54 -2.79 13.40
N GLN A 154 -8.16 -3.03 14.57
CA GLN A 154 -7.51 -3.77 15.64
C GLN A 154 -7.39 -5.25 15.28
N ALA A 155 -8.51 -5.89 14.95
CA ALA A 155 -8.51 -7.33 14.67
C ALA A 155 -7.61 -7.68 13.46
N GLU A 156 -7.65 -6.88 12.39
CA GLU A 156 -6.84 -7.15 11.20
C GLU A 156 -5.34 -6.92 11.45
N ILE A 157 -4.96 -5.91 12.22
CA ILE A 157 -3.55 -5.66 12.55
C ILE A 157 -3.03 -6.69 13.56
N GLU A 158 -3.84 -7.16 14.50
CA GLU A 158 -3.51 -8.28 15.39
C GLU A 158 -3.17 -9.54 14.59
N LYS A 159 -4.03 -9.94 13.64
CA LYS A 159 -3.76 -11.10 12.76
C LYS A 159 -2.43 -10.98 12.01
N LEU A 160 -2.10 -9.77 11.54
CA LEU A 160 -0.84 -9.50 10.84
C LEU A 160 0.36 -9.54 11.79
N ALA A 161 0.21 -8.99 12.98
CA ALA A 161 1.25 -8.98 14.00
C ALA A 161 1.57 -10.40 14.48
N ASP A 162 0.55 -11.20 14.76
CA ASP A 162 0.70 -12.61 15.16
C ASP A 162 1.37 -13.41 14.06
N TRP A 163 0.88 -13.26 12.82
CA TRP A 163 1.50 -13.88 11.65
C TRP A 163 2.96 -13.48 11.49
N ALA A 164 3.35 -12.25 11.83
CA ALA A 164 4.72 -11.75 11.73
C ALA A 164 5.58 -12.04 12.97
N GLY A 165 4.98 -12.50 14.07
CA GLY A 165 5.66 -12.73 15.36
C GLY A 165 5.99 -11.44 16.12
N LEU A 166 5.16 -10.41 15.99
CA LEU A 166 5.37 -9.11 16.63
C LEU A 166 4.76 -9.08 18.03
N ARG A 167 5.41 -8.35 18.95
CA ARG A 167 4.92 -8.15 20.33
C ARG A 167 4.21 -6.80 20.43
N ARG A 168 3.05 -6.75 21.10
CA ARG A 168 2.36 -5.50 21.40
C ARG A 168 3.25 -4.55 22.23
N CYS A 169 3.07 -3.25 22.01
CA CYS A 169 3.69 -2.20 22.81
C CYS A 169 2.92 -1.97 24.13
N SER A 170 1.59 -1.99 24.06
CA SER A 170 0.63 -1.70 25.15
C SER A 170 -0.65 -2.54 25.01
N ALA A 171 -1.48 -2.53 26.06
CA ALA A 171 -2.82 -3.14 26.02
C ALA A 171 -3.76 -2.36 25.09
N ASP A 172 -3.71 -1.03 25.15
CA ASP A 172 -4.53 -0.16 24.31
C ASP A 172 -4.14 -0.23 22.83
N PHE A 173 -5.13 -0.16 21.95
CA PHE A 173 -4.93 -0.04 20.51
C PHE A 173 -5.10 1.41 20.05
N HIS A 174 -4.04 1.99 19.51
CA HIS A 174 -3.99 3.38 19.10
C HIS A 174 -4.29 3.53 17.60
N LEU A 175 -5.35 4.29 17.32
CA LEU A 175 -5.69 4.79 15.99
C LEU A 175 -5.04 6.17 15.75
N PRO A 176 -4.88 6.63 14.50
CA PRO A 176 -4.39 7.97 14.26
C PRO A 176 -5.48 8.99 14.60
N GLY A 177 -5.14 9.99 15.42
CA GLY A 177 -6.05 11.09 15.79
C GLY A 177 -6.39 12.06 14.64
N GLY A 178 -5.95 11.77 13.41
CA GLY A 178 -6.20 12.60 12.22
C GLY A 178 -5.53 12.04 10.96
N HIS A 179 -5.30 12.87 9.95
CA HIS A 179 -4.66 12.42 8.71
C HIS A 179 -3.15 12.19 8.89
N LEU A 180 -2.66 11.06 8.38
CA LEU A 180 -1.22 10.77 8.33
C LEU A 180 -0.53 11.66 7.29
N SER A 181 0.50 12.39 7.72
CA SER A 181 1.25 13.31 6.85
C SER A 181 2.00 12.55 5.74
N ARG A 182 2.03 13.15 4.54
CA ARG A 182 2.68 12.57 3.35
C ARG A 182 4.10 13.13 3.24
N GLY A 183 5.05 12.61 4.01
CA GLY A 183 6.41 13.17 4.05
C GLY A 183 7.52 12.17 4.40
N SER A 184 8.38 11.93 3.42
CA SER A 184 9.81 11.65 3.56
C SER A 184 10.36 10.44 4.35
N GLY A 185 9.68 9.30 4.55
CA GLY A 185 10.33 8.05 5.03
C GLY A 185 11.05 8.10 6.40
N ARG A 186 11.05 9.27 7.04
CA ARG A 186 11.35 9.54 8.43
C ARG A 186 10.11 10.22 8.97
N MET A 187 9.13 9.41 9.36
CA MET A 187 8.27 9.78 10.48
C MET A 187 9.21 10.27 11.58
N ARG A 188 9.07 11.53 12.00
CA ARG A 188 9.90 12.15 13.03
C ARG A 188 9.80 11.27 14.29
N ARG A 189 10.80 10.42 14.51
CA ARG A 189 10.95 9.66 15.76
C ARG A 189 11.44 10.65 16.78
N LEU A 190 10.55 11.12 17.65
CA LEU A 190 11.00 11.54 18.97
C LEU A 190 11.60 10.30 19.65
N LEU A 191 12.83 10.47 20.14
CA LEU A 191 13.62 9.44 20.81
C LEU A 191 13.01 9.16 22.19
N THR A 192 11.92 8.43 22.20
CA THR A 192 11.35 7.80 23.39
C THR A 192 10.89 6.40 22.97
N GLY A 193 10.81 5.45 23.92
CA GLY A 193 10.33 4.08 23.67
C GLY A 193 8.94 4.06 23.00
N CYS A 194 8.38 2.86 22.75
CA CYS A 194 7.00 2.67 22.24
C CYS A 194 6.10 3.89 22.54
N GLY A 195 5.80 4.72 21.52
CA GLY A 195 5.24 6.06 21.73
C GLY A 195 6.16 7.20 21.30
N ALA A 196 6.35 7.35 19.98
CA ALA A 196 6.52 8.68 19.41
C ALA A 196 5.20 9.00 18.73
N ALA A 197 4.42 9.91 19.33
CA ALA A 197 3.17 10.37 18.76
C ALA A 197 3.44 10.91 17.35
N MET A 198 2.79 10.33 16.35
CA MET A 198 2.71 11.02 15.06
C MET A 198 1.78 12.21 15.25
N GLU A 199 2.33 13.42 15.16
CA GLU A 199 1.51 14.61 15.05
C GLU A 199 0.70 14.51 13.76
N ALA A 200 -0.59 14.22 13.92
CA ALA A 200 -1.57 14.47 12.88
C ALA A 200 -1.65 15.99 12.71
N THR A 201 -1.31 16.48 11.51
CA THR A 201 -1.51 17.90 11.21
C THR A 201 -3.01 18.20 11.17
N PRO A 202 -3.51 19.20 11.92
CA PRO A 202 -4.87 19.69 11.75
C PRO A 202 -5.10 20.06 10.29
N ARG A 203 -6.21 19.63 9.70
CA ARG A 203 -6.54 19.96 8.31
C ARG A 203 -7.56 21.09 8.29
N GLU A 204 -7.36 22.05 7.40
CA GLU A 204 -8.50 22.72 6.76
C GLU A 204 -9.38 21.64 6.10
N LYS A 205 -10.70 21.74 6.24
CA LYS A 205 -11.63 20.74 5.68
C LYS A 205 -11.25 20.48 4.21
N PRO A 206 -11.07 19.21 3.79
CA PRO A 206 -10.91 18.92 2.37
C PRO A 206 -12.07 19.58 1.63
N LYS A 207 -11.77 20.40 0.61
CA LYS A 207 -12.82 20.76 -0.34
C LYS A 207 -13.45 19.45 -0.83
N PRO A 208 -14.79 19.35 -0.89
CA PRO A 208 -15.43 18.16 -1.43
C PRO A 208 -14.88 17.96 -2.85
N PHE A 209 -14.17 16.85 -3.04
CA PHE A 209 -13.71 16.43 -4.35
C PHE A 209 -14.83 15.55 -4.90
N PRO A 210 -15.64 16.01 -5.86
CA PRO A 210 -16.69 15.19 -6.45
C PRO A 210 -15.99 14.00 -7.12
N LEU A 211 -16.13 12.82 -6.51
CA LEU A 211 -15.63 11.61 -7.12
C LEU A 211 -16.63 11.21 -8.21
N PRO A 212 -16.18 11.02 -9.45
CA PRO A 212 -17.06 10.55 -10.51
C PRO A 212 -17.60 9.16 -10.14
N SER A 213 -18.91 8.98 -10.28
CA SER A 213 -19.52 7.65 -10.24
C SER A 213 -19.01 6.83 -11.41
N PHE A 214 -18.74 5.55 -11.20
CA PHE A 214 -18.38 4.65 -12.30
C PHE A 214 -19.61 4.42 -13.20
N THR A 215 -19.44 4.61 -14.51
CA THR A 215 -20.46 4.21 -15.49
C THR A 215 -20.53 2.68 -15.60
N GLN A 216 -21.62 2.16 -16.17
CA GLN A 216 -21.73 0.71 -16.41
C GLN A 216 -20.61 0.18 -17.31
N GLU A 217 -20.22 0.95 -18.32
CA GLU A 217 -19.09 0.63 -19.19
C GLU A 217 -17.76 0.57 -18.42
N GLN A 218 -17.51 1.54 -17.53
CA GLN A 218 -16.31 1.54 -16.69
C GLN A 218 -16.28 0.35 -15.72
N LEU A 219 -17.43 0.00 -15.12
CA LEU A 219 -17.55 -1.18 -14.27
C LEU A 219 -17.29 -2.46 -15.07
N ALA A 220 -17.86 -2.59 -16.27
CA ALA A 220 -17.63 -3.72 -17.15
C ALA A 220 -16.16 -3.84 -17.56
N PHE A 221 -15.52 -2.72 -17.90
CA PHE A 221 -14.08 -2.67 -18.17
C PHE A 221 -13.27 -3.16 -16.97
N ILE A 222 -13.52 -2.64 -15.77
CA ILE A 222 -12.79 -3.01 -14.56
C ILE A 222 -12.97 -4.49 -14.22
N LYS A 223 -14.20 -5.01 -14.33
CA LYS A 223 -14.48 -6.44 -14.13
C LYS A 223 -13.76 -7.31 -15.14
N GLY A 224 -13.77 -6.93 -16.41
CA GLY A 224 -13.15 -7.69 -17.50
C GLY A 224 -11.62 -7.68 -17.47
N HIS A 225 -11.02 -6.66 -16.86
CA HIS A 225 -9.57 -6.48 -16.82
C HIS A 225 -8.95 -6.81 -15.45
N ALA A 226 -9.72 -6.82 -14.35
CA ALA A 226 -9.20 -7.24 -13.06
C ALA A 226 -8.84 -8.73 -13.07
N ALA A 227 -7.63 -9.06 -12.64
CA ALA A 227 -7.17 -10.46 -12.64
C ALA A 227 -8.11 -11.35 -11.79
N PRO A 228 -8.57 -12.51 -12.29
CA PRO A 228 -9.55 -13.35 -11.60
C PRO A 228 -9.12 -13.77 -10.18
N GLU A 229 -7.83 -14.04 -9.96
CA GLU A 229 -7.27 -14.41 -8.67
C GLU A 229 -7.40 -13.28 -7.64
N LEU A 230 -7.26 -12.04 -8.10
CA LEU A 230 -7.40 -10.86 -7.26
C LEU A 230 -8.87 -10.57 -6.96
N THR A 231 -9.76 -10.78 -7.94
CA THR A 231 -11.20 -10.67 -7.74
C THR A 231 -11.71 -11.71 -6.75
N ALA A 232 -11.23 -12.96 -6.83
CA ALA A 232 -11.56 -14.01 -5.87
C ALA A 232 -11.08 -13.65 -4.45
N LEU A 233 -9.84 -13.13 -4.32
CA LEU A 233 -9.31 -12.65 -3.04
C LEU A 233 -10.16 -11.51 -2.44
N LEU A 234 -10.62 -10.59 -3.29
CA LEU A 234 -11.40 -9.42 -2.88
C LEU A 234 -12.89 -9.67 -2.73
N GLY A 235 -13.42 -10.80 -3.20
CA GLY A 235 -14.85 -11.07 -3.31
C GLY A 235 -15.66 -10.71 -2.06
N PRO A 236 -15.24 -11.08 -0.83
CA PRO A 236 -15.93 -10.68 0.41
C PRO A 236 -15.99 -9.16 0.66
N HIS A 237 -15.06 -8.39 0.11
CA HIS A 237 -14.86 -6.97 0.37
C HIS A 237 -15.20 -6.06 -0.83
N CYS A 238 -15.46 -6.63 -2.00
CA CYS A 238 -15.84 -5.88 -3.20
C CYS A 238 -16.94 -6.66 -3.97
N PRO A 239 -18.18 -6.65 -3.47
CA PRO A 239 -19.29 -7.38 -4.09
C PRO A 239 -19.54 -6.92 -5.52
N GLU A 240 -19.21 -5.67 -5.85
CA GLU A 240 -19.38 -5.09 -7.17
C GLU A 240 -18.54 -5.78 -8.23
N LEU A 241 -17.53 -6.58 -7.89
CA LEU A 241 -16.68 -7.32 -8.83
C LEU A 241 -17.05 -8.79 -8.97
N ARG A 242 -18.06 -9.28 -8.23
CA ARG A 242 -18.55 -10.64 -8.42
C ARG A 242 -19.24 -10.74 -9.80
N GLN A 243 -19.03 -11.89 -10.46
CA GLN A 243 -19.73 -12.27 -11.68
C GLN A 243 -21.20 -12.56 -11.38
#